data_AF-A0A7J8GE51-F1
#
_entry.id   AF-A0A7J8GE51-F1
#
_cell.length_a   1.000
_cell.length_b   1.000
_cell.length_c   1.000
_cell.angle_alpha   90.00
_cell.angle_beta   90.00
_cell.angle_gamma   90.00
#
_symmetry.space_group_name_H-M   'P 1'
#
loop_
_entity.id
_entity.type
_entity.pdbx_description
1 polymer ?
#
loop_
_entity_poly.entity_id
_entity_poly.type
_entity_poly.pdbx_seq_one_letter_code
_entity_poly.pdbx_strand_id
1 'polypeptide(L)'
;MEESHQEATEKEVERILGLLQTYFREDPDTPISFFDFVVDPHSFPRTVENIFHVSFIIRDGFARIKLDQDRLPIIEPVNINEESEVIDQNSQVRNQGIIALSYRDWEEIVKTFEISEPVITSSQSQQRLSV
;
A
#
# COMPACT_ATOMS: atom_id res chain seq x y z
N MET A 1 -2.88 26.54 -7.66
CA MET A 1 -3.84 25.43 -7.87
C MET A 1 -3.11 24.09 -7.93
N GLU A 2 -1.98 23.98 -8.62
CA GLU A 2 -1.14 22.76 -8.67
C GLU A 2 -0.53 22.36 -7.31
N GLU A 3 -0.01 23.33 -6.55
CA GLU A 3 0.55 23.08 -5.20
C GLU A 3 -0.44 22.43 -4.24
N SER A 4 -1.73 22.75 -4.33
CA SER A 4 -2.77 22.20 -3.45
C SER A 4 -3.06 20.72 -3.72
N HIS A 5 -2.91 20.26 -4.97
CA HIS A 5 -3.10 18.85 -5.31
C HIS A 5 -1.89 18.02 -4.90
N GLN A 6 -0.68 18.56 -5.09
CA GLN A 6 0.54 17.87 -4.68
C GLN A 6 0.60 17.72 -3.15
N GLU A 7 0.26 18.77 -2.40
CA GLU A 7 0.18 18.70 -0.93
C GLU A 7 -0.86 17.66 -0.46
N ALA A 8 -1.96 17.49 -1.19
CA ALA A 8 -2.96 16.47 -0.88
C ALA A 8 -2.44 15.05 -1.13
N THR A 9 -1.69 14.82 -2.22
CA THR A 9 -1.05 13.53 -2.51
C THR A 9 0.00 13.18 -1.47
N GLU A 10 0.85 14.14 -1.06
CA GLU A 10 1.89 13.93 -0.04
C GLU A 10 1.27 13.52 1.30
N LYS A 11 0.21 14.23 1.74
CA LYS A 11 -0.53 13.89 2.96
C LYS A 11 -1.12 12.48 2.92
N GLU A 12 -1.63 12.07 1.77
CA GLU A 12 -2.22 10.74 1.62
C GLU A 12 -1.16 9.63 1.64
N VAL A 13 0.00 9.86 1.01
CA VAL A 13 1.16 8.96 1.08
C VAL A 13 1.64 8.79 2.53
N GLU A 14 1.81 9.88 3.28
CA GLU A 14 2.20 9.84 4.70
C GLU A 14 1.19 9.06 5.55
N ARG A 15 -0.11 9.30 5.32
CA ARG A 15 -1.19 8.61 6.04
C ARG A 15 -1.19 7.11 5.76
N ILE A 16 -1.07 6.71 4.49
CA ILE A 16 -1.04 5.29 4.08
C ILE A 16 0.19 4.59 4.66
N LEU A 17 1.36 5.24 4.65
CA LEU A 17 2.56 4.72 5.30
C LEU A 17 2.35 4.53 6.81
N GLY A 18 1.74 5.51 7.48
CA GLY A 18 1.39 5.41 8.89
C GLY A 18 0.46 4.23 9.21
N LEU A 19 -0.53 3.97 8.35
CA LEU A 19 -1.40 2.79 8.47
C LEU A 19 -0.58 1.50 8.34
N LEU A 20 0.22 1.35 7.29
CA LEU A 20 1.05 0.16 7.06
C LEU A 20 1.97 -0.12 8.26
N GLN A 21 2.63 0.92 8.78
CA GLN A 21 3.50 0.82 9.95
C GLN A 21 2.74 0.45 11.23
N THR A 22 1.49 0.90 11.36
CA THR A 22 0.65 0.60 12.53
C THR A 22 0.23 -0.86 12.53
N TYR A 23 -0.26 -1.37 11.40
CA TYR A 23 -0.58 -2.80 11.23
C TYR A 23 0.63 -3.69 11.57
N PHE A 24 1.81 -3.35 11.03
CA PHE A 24 3.02 -4.14 11.27
C PHE A 24 3.52 -4.05 12.72
N ARG A 25 3.26 -2.95 13.43
CA ARG A 25 3.63 -2.81 14.85
C ARG A 25 2.71 -3.62 15.77
N GLU A 26 1.42 -3.69 15.42
CA GLU A 26 0.43 -4.45 16.20
C GLU A 26 0.61 -5.95 16.02
N ASP A 27 0.98 -6.40 14.82
CA ASP A 27 1.25 -7.81 14.52
C ASP A 27 2.42 -7.98 13.54
N PRO A 28 3.68 -8.02 14.03
CA PRO A 28 4.88 -8.08 13.18
C PRO A 28 5.05 -9.38 12.39
N ASP A 29 4.42 -10.46 12.86
CA ASP A 29 4.57 -11.80 12.28
C ASP A 29 3.52 -12.07 11.19
N THR A 30 2.51 -11.20 11.05
CA THR A 30 1.45 -11.34 10.06
C THR A 30 1.75 -10.50 8.81
N PRO A 31 2.13 -11.14 7.69
CA PRO A 31 2.34 -10.43 6.44
C PRO A 31 0.99 -9.91 5.90
N ILE A 32 0.99 -8.68 5.39
CA ILE A 32 -0.20 -8.07 4.79
C ILE A 32 -0.18 -8.36 3.29
N SER A 33 -1.23 -9.01 2.78
CA SER A 33 -1.47 -9.12 1.34
C SER A 33 -1.51 -7.73 0.71
N PHE A 34 -0.75 -7.54 -0.38
CA PHE A 34 -0.77 -6.29 -1.11
C PHE A 34 -2.18 -5.94 -1.61
N PHE A 35 -2.95 -6.95 -2.05
CA PHE A 35 -4.31 -6.74 -2.53
C PHE A 35 -5.25 -6.33 -1.39
N ASP A 36 -5.18 -6.98 -0.23
CA ASP A 36 -6.02 -6.62 0.92
C ASP A 36 -5.74 -5.19 1.40
N PHE A 37 -4.50 -4.73 1.26
CA PHE A 37 -4.11 -3.39 1.65
C PHE A 37 -4.62 -2.30 0.69
N VAL A 38 -4.45 -2.49 -0.63
CA VAL A 38 -4.68 -1.42 -1.62
C VAL A 38 -6.06 -1.44 -2.26
N VAL A 39 -6.76 -2.58 -2.26
CA VAL A 39 -8.04 -2.72 -2.95
C VAL A 39 -9.17 -2.13 -2.12
N ASP A 40 -9.92 -1.21 -2.73
CA ASP A 40 -11.23 -0.79 -2.24
C ASP A 40 -12.29 -1.63 -2.98
N PRO A 41 -13.05 -2.50 -2.28
CA PRO A 41 -14.04 -3.39 -2.89
C PRO A 41 -15.29 -2.67 -3.40
N HIS A 42 -15.41 -1.37 -3.15
CA HIS A 42 -16.51 -0.51 -3.56
C HIS A 42 -16.09 0.55 -4.59
N SER A 43 -14.79 0.65 -4.90
CA SER A 43 -14.28 1.68 -5.79
C SER A 43 -13.00 1.25 -6.55
N PHE A 44 -13.18 0.91 -7.82
CA PHE A 44 -12.05 0.70 -8.74
C PHE A 44 -11.13 1.95 -8.85
N PRO A 45 -11.64 3.19 -9.02
CA PRO A 45 -10.78 4.37 -9.04
C PRO A 45 -9.97 4.54 -7.76
N ARG A 46 -10.57 4.32 -6.58
CA ARG A 46 -9.82 4.39 -5.32
C ARG A 46 -8.74 3.32 -5.24
N THR A 47 -9.01 2.10 -5.73
CA THR A 47 -7.98 1.05 -5.81
C THR A 47 -6.78 1.51 -6.64
N VAL A 48 -7.02 2.15 -7.79
CA VAL A 48 -5.94 2.70 -8.63
C VAL A 48 -5.18 3.81 -7.90
N GLU A 49 -5.87 4.72 -7.22
CA GLU A 49 -5.26 5.78 -6.41
C GLU A 49 -4.41 5.20 -5.26
N ASN A 50 -4.91 4.20 -4.56
CA ASN A 50 -4.20 3.52 -3.48
C ASN A 50 -2.91 2.88 -4.00
N ILE A 51 -2.97 2.14 -5.12
CA ILE A 51 -1.79 1.55 -5.76
C ILE A 51 -0.79 2.64 -6.16
N PHE A 52 -1.26 3.77 -6.69
CA PHE A 52 -0.41 4.90 -7.04
C PHE A 52 0.31 5.49 -5.82
N HIS A 53 -0.38 5.73 -4.70
CA HIS A 53 0.24 6.20 -3.47
C HIS A 53 1.25 5.19 -2.91
N VAL A 54 0.90 3.90 -2.87
CA VAL A 54 1.81 2.84 -2.41
C VAL A 54 3.05 2.74 -3.31
N SER A 55 2.92 3.02 -4.61
CA SER A 55 4.06 3.04 -5.52
C SER A 55 5.10 4.10 -5.13
N PHE A 56 4.68 5.26 -4.59
CA PHE A 56 5.60 6.27 -4.06
C PHE A 56 6.29 5.80 -2.78
N ILE A 57 5.55 5.15 -1.88
CA ILE A 57 6.12 4.58 -0.64
C ILE A 57 7.23 3.57 -0.97
N ILE A 58 7.00 2.70 -1.96
CA ILE A 58 7.98 1.70 -2.41
C ILE A 58 9.15 2.38 -3.14
N ARG A 59 8.87 3.30 -4.06
CA ARG A 59 9.90 4.05 -4.81
C ARG A 59 10.86 4.78 -3.86
N ASP A 60 10.33 5.35 -2.79
CA ASP A 60 11.08 6.15 -1.82
C ASP A 60 11.73 5.28 -0.73
N GLY A 61 11.55 3.95 -0.80
CA GLY A 61 12.25 2.97 0.05
C GLY A 61 11.63 2.77 1.42
N PHE A 62 10.41 3.25 1.67
CA PHE A 62 9.72 3.12 2.95
C PHE A 62 8.96 1.81 3.11
N ALA A 63 8.66 1.13 2.01
CA ALA A 63 8.04 -0.20 1.99
C ALA A 63 8.63 -1.04 0.86
N ARG A 64 8.46 -2.37 0.95
CA ARG A 64 8.85 -3.31 -0.10
C ARG A 64 7.76 -4.36 -0.32
N ILE A 65 7.71 -4.88 -1.55
CA ILE A 65 6.87 -6.02 -1.90
C ILE A 65 7.75 -7.27 -1.92
N LYS A 66 7.25 -8.35 -1.30
CA LYS A 66 7.80 -9.70 -1.41
C LYS A 66 6.72 -10.67 -1.89
N LEU A 67 7.14 -11.86 -2.27
CA LEU A 67 6.22 -12.96 -2.53
C LEU A 67 6.20 -13.89 -1.33
N ASP A 68 5.02 -14.28 -0.89
CA ASP A 68 4.84 -15.31 0.13
C ASP A 68 5.07 -16.73 -0.42
N GLN A 69 4.72 -17.75 0.39
CA GLN A 69 4.89 -19.15 0.02
C GLN A 69 4.03 -19.57 -1.18
N ASP A 70 2.88 -18.93 -1.37
CA ASP A 70 1.94 -19.16 -2.47
C ASP A 70 2.27 -18.28 -3.70
N ARG A 71 3.33 -17.48 -3.61
CA ARG A 71 3.78 -16.51 -4.61
C ARG A 71 2.80 -15.34 -4.78
N LEU A 72 2.05 -15.01 -3.73
CA LEU A 72 1.20 -13.83 -3.69
C LEU A 72 1.99 -12.62 -3.15
N PRO A 73 1.72 -11.41 -3.67
CA PRO A 73 2.43 -10.22 -3.23
C PRO A 73 1.99 -9.82 -1.82
N ILE A 74 2.97 -9.67 -0.94
CA ILE A 74 2.81 -9.10 0.40
C ILE A 74 3.58 -7.78 0.50
N ILE A 75 3.08 -6.85 1.30
CA ILE A 75 3.70 -5.55 1.55
C ILE A 75 4.13 -5.43 3.01
N GLU A 76 5.34 -4.92 3.22
CA GLU A 76 5.87 -4.66 4.57
C GLU A 76 6.66 -3.34 4.60
N PRO A 77 6.65 -2.62 5.73
CA PRO A 77 7.47 -1.43 5.90
C PRO A 77 8.97 -1.80 5.96
N VAL A 78 9.82 -0.90 5.46
CA VAL A 78 11.28 -1.05 5.59
C VAL A 78 11.71 -0.36 6.88
N ASN A 79 12.36 -1.12 7.77
CA ASN A 79 12.85 -0.60 9.04
C ASN A 79 14.23 0.02 8.82
N ILE A 80 14.28 1.35 8.76
CA ILE A 80 15.50 2.14 8.45
C ILE A 80 16.64 1.82 9.44
N ASN A 81 16.30 1.38 10.66
CA ASN A 81 17.27 1.08 11.72
C ASN A 81 17.90 -0.32 11.62
N GLU A 82 17.31 -1.26 10.88
CA GLU A 82 17.79 -2.66 10.81
C GLU A 82 18.59 -2.94 9.52
N GLU A 83 18.39 -2.17 8.45
CA GLU A 83 19.12 -2.31 7.17
C GLU A 83 20.40 -1.44 7.10
N SER A 84 20.91 -0.98 8.24
CA SER A 84 22.21 -0.29 8.30
C SER A 84 23.41 -1.23 8.08
N GLU A 85 23.17 -2.55 8.05
CA GLU A 85 24.17 -3.54 7.67
C GLU A 85 23.76 -4.17 6.31
N VAL A 86 24.56 -3.89 5.27
CA VAL A 86 24.64 -4.63 3.99
C VAL A 86 23.69 -4.21 2.84
N ILE A 87 23.38 -2.93 2.63
CA ILE A 87 22.93 -2.48 1.30
C ILE A 87 23.76 -1.29 0.83
N ASP A 88 24.77 -1.61 0.02
CA ASP A 88 25.51 -0.66 -0.80
C ASP A 88 24.50 0.14 -1.64
N GLN A 89 24.36 1.44 -1.34
CA GLN A 89 23.37 2.32 -1.99
C GLN A 89 23.55 2.42 -3.51
N ASN A 90 24.68 1.93 -4.05
CA ASN A 90 24.95 1.87 -5.49
C ASN A 90 24.49 0.58 -6.18
N SER A 91 24.09 -0.46 -5.44
CA SER A 91 23.68 -1.75 -6.01
C SER A 91 22.22 -2.12 -5.74
N GLN A 92 21.36 -1.16 -5.39
CA GLN A 92 19.92 -1.39 -5.40
C GLN A 92 19.49 -1.71 -6.83
N VAL A 93 19.41 -3.01 -7.13
CA VAL A 93 18.68 -3.50 -8.29
C VAL A 93 17.27 -2.94 -8.13
N ARG A 94 16.95 -1.90 -8.91
CA ARG A 94 15.61 -1.33 -8.95
C ARG A 94 14.70 -2.38 -9.57
N ASN A 95 14.14 -3.23 -8.71
CA ASN A 95 13.15 -4.21 -9.10
C ASN A 95 11.89 -3.44 -9.51
N GLN A 96 11.70 -3.27 -10.81
CA GLN A 96 10.50 -2.64 -11.36
C GLN A 96 9.39 -3.69 -11.44
N GLY A 97 8.28 -3.43 -10.77
CA GLY A 97 7.03 -4.18 -10.91
C GLY A 97 6.05 -3.40 -11.78
N ILE A 98 5.46 -4.06 -12.78
CA ILE A 98 4.36 -3.50 -13.56
C ILE A 98 3.08 -4.21 -13.13
N ILE A 99 2.09 -3.45 -12.68
CA ILE A 99 0.76 -3.96 -12.35
C ILE A 99 -0.18 -3.56 -13.49
N ALA A 100 -0.75 -4.57 -14.16
CA ALA A 100 -1.87 -4.37 -15.07
C ALA A 100 -3.16 -4.70 -14.32
N LEU A 101 -4.08 -3.74 -14.25
CA LEU A 101 -5.35 -3.90 -13.53
C LEU A 101 -6.49 -3.31 -14.38
N SER A 102 -7.31 -4.18 -14.94
CA SER A 102 -8.59 -3.81 -15.52
C SER A 102 -9.70 -3.81 -14.46
N TYR A 103 -10.85 -3.23 -14.80
CA TYR A 103 -12.04 -3.29 -13.94
C TYR A 103 -12.46 -4.75 -13.64
N ARG A 104 -12.33 -5.63 -14.64
CA ARG A 104 -12.63 -7.05 -14.46
C ARG A 104 -11.65 -7.72 -13.50
N ASP A 105 -10.35 -7.43 -13.63
CA ASP A 105 -9.33 -7.96 -12.74
C ASP A 105 -9.60 -7.51 -11.29
N TRP A 106 -10.01 -6.26 -11.10
CA TRP A 106 -10.42 -5.74 -9.79
C TRP A 106 -11.63 -6.50 -9.22
N GLU A 107 -12.69 -6.75 -10.01
CA GLU A 107 -13.84 -7.54 -9.54
C GLU A 107 -13.45 -8.98 -9.18
N GLU A 108 -12.53 -9.58 -9.94
CA GLU A 108 -12.02 -10.94 -9.68
C GLU A 108 -11.14 -10.97 -8.42
N ILE A 109 -10.30 -9.95 -8.19
CA ILE A 109 -9.50 -9.80 -6.97
C ILE A 109 -10.40 -9.66 -5.75
N VAL A 110 -11.39 -8.75 -5.78
CA VAL A 110 -12.34 -8.55 -4.66
C VAL A 110 -13.02 -9.86 -4.27
N LYS A 111 -13.45 -10.65 -5.28
CA LYS A 111 -14.11 -11.95 -5.03
C LYS A 111 -13.15 -13.02 -4.54
N THR A 112 -11.96 -13.11 -5.11
CA THR A 112 -10.99 -14.19 -4.83
C THR A 112 -10.36 -14.03 -3.46
N PHE A 113 -10.08 -12.79 -3.06
CA PHE A 113 -9.50 -12.45 -1.76
C PHE A 113 -10.56 -12.11 -0.70
N GLU A 114 -11.85 -12.24 -1.04
CA GLU A 114 -12.98 -11.98 -0.14
C GLU A 114 -12.91 -10.60 0.56
N ILE A 115 -12.41 -9.59 -0.17
CA ILE A 115 -12.20 -8.24 0.34
C ILE A 115 -13.57 -7.58 0.52
N SER A 116 -13.98 -7.42 1.77
CA SER A 116 -15.30 -6.86 2.11
C SER A 116 -15.24 -5.39 2.49
N GLU A 117 -14.13 -4.92 3.06
CA GLU A 117 -13.95 -3.54 3.52
C GLU A 117 -12.57 -3.00 3.11
N PRO A 118 -12.44 -1.70 2.79
CA PRO A 118 -11.16 -1.10 2.45
C PRO A 118 -10.29 -0.87 3.70
N VAL A 119 -9.02 -1.29 3.66
CA VAL A 119 -8.03 -0.94 4.70
C VAL A 119 -7.72 0.56 4.68
N ILE A 120 -7.48 1.10 3.48
CA ILE A 120 -7.22 2.52 3.26
C ILE A 120 -8.56 3.26 3.20
N THR A 121 -9.10 3.59 4.38
CA THR A 121 -10.34 4.37 4.49
C THR A 121 -10.10 5.85 4.19
N SER A 122 -11.10 6.53 3.63
CA SER A 122 -11.03 7.97 3.39
C SER A 122 -11.16 8.76 4.70
N SER A 123 -10.46 9.89 4.81
CA SER A 123 -10.55 10.80 5.95
C SER A 123 -11.98 11.32 6.21
N GLN A 124 -12.84 11.34 5.18
CA GLN A 124 -14.25 11.73 5.31
C GLN A 124 -15.13 10.63 5.96
N SER A 125 -14.75 9.36 5.80
CA SER A 125 -15.46 8.22 6.38
C SER A 125 -15.30 8.18 7.90
N GLN A 126 -14.14 8.60 8.41
CA GLN A 126 -13.87 8.67 9.86
C GLN A 126 -14.69 9.77 10.58
N GLN A 127 -15.07 10.86 9.90
CA GLN A 127 -15.91 11.91 10.48
C GLN A 127 -17.39 11.50 10.63
N ARG A 128 -17.86 10.48 9.91
CA ARG A 128 -19.25 10.00 10.00
C ARG A 128 -19.52 9.01 11.13
N LEU A 129 -18.47 8.42 11.71
CA LEU A 129 -18.58 7.44 12.80
C LEU A 129 -18.42 8.08 14.19
N SER A 130 -18.16 9.39 14.27
CA SER A 130 -17.99 10.14 15.51
C SER A 130 -19.22 10.99 15.90
N VAL A 131 -20.43 10.60 15.51
CA VAL A 131 -21.69 11.28 15.86
C VAL A 131 -22.55 10.39 16.75
#